data_AF-A0A7T7HZG8-F1
#
_entry.id   AF-A0A7T7HZG8-F1
#
_cell.length_a   1.000
_cell.length_b   1.000
_cell.length_c   1.000
_cell.angle_alpha   90.00
_cell.angle_beta   90.00
_cell.angle_gamma   90.00
#
_symmetry.space_group_name_H-M   'P 1'
#
loop_
_entity.id
_entity.type
_entity.pdbx_description
1 polymer ?
#
loop_
_entity_poly.entity_id
_entity_poly.type
_entity_poly.pdbx_seq_one_letter_code
_entity_poly.pdbx_strand_id
1 'polypeptide(L)'
;MKTARQAARQRRQRRRLVLSATLAVTTVGVLAYVVLGSLPGREAEAGHAAATPVATNQVRTTTTTGTPSTSASPSATGKPKPKPKPSASAKTGAARPSATATSKPPRSTSTTPVSAGRIRPNNTYTGVATAYEAADGNGACLFGPSDDLMIAAMNTTDYETSRACGAHVLVRAANGKSITVRITNECPLPCAPGQLDLSQQAFAKLADLKVGRIPITWQLLSPSTTETISIRYKTGSSPHWCGIQAIGHRNPLARLEVRAGGGWRQLPRTEYNYFISADGGGCGGSIRVTDIYGEQLTLNGVALRPNVAQPTGVQFARH
;
A
#
# COMPACT_ATOMS: atom_id res chain seq x y z
N MET A 1 34.27 19.72 35.38
CA MET A 1 32.93 20.24 35.76
C MET A 1 32.87 21.71 35.38
N LYS A 2 32.06 22.11 34.39
CA LYS A 2 31.92 23.52 34.00
C LYS A 2 30.91 24.19 34.92
N THR A 3 31.30 25.28 35.58
CA THR A 3 30.48 25.97 36.58
C THR A 3 29.23 26.58 35.94
N ALA A 4 28.12 26.64 36.71
CA ALA A 4 26.80 27.10 36.25
C ALA A 4 26.80 28.47 35.55
N ARG A 5 27.78 29.34 35.87
CA ARG A 5 27.97 30.66 35.23
C ARG A 5 28.42 30.56 33.76
N GLN A 6 29.20 29.55 33.38
CA GLN A 6 29.64 29.35 31.99
C GLN A 6 28.49 28.83 31.10
N ALA A 7 27.63 27.96 31.63
CA ALA A 7 26.46 27.46 30.91
C ALA A 7 25.44 28.57 30.61
N ALA A 8 25.25 29.50 31.55
CA ALA A 8 24.34 30.65 31.37
C ALA A 8 24.83 31.62 30.29
N ARG A 9 26.15 31.88 30.21
CA ARG A 9 26.74 32.74 29.16
C ARG A 9 26.60 32.11 27.77
N GLN A 10 26.84 30.81 27.64
CA GLN A 10 26.68 30.10 26.35
C GLN A 10 25.22 30.10 25.86
N ARG A 11 24.24 29.96 26.77
CA ARG A 11 22.82 30.03 26.41
C ARG A 11 22.41 31.42 25.90
N ARG A 12 22.93 32.50 26.50
CA ARG A 12 22.67 33.88 26.04
C ARG A 12 23.29 34.17 24.67
N GLN A 13 24.51 33.68 24.42
CA GLN A 13 25.16 33.81 23.11
C GLN A 13 24.40 33.06 22.00
N ARG A 14 23.96 31.82 22.26
CA ARG A 14 23.16 31.05 21.29
C ARG A 14 21.82 31.71 20.96
N ARG A 15 21.13 32.27 21.95
CA ARG A 15 19.87 33.02 21.70
C ARG A 15 20.08 34.26 20.83
N ARG A 16 21.18 35.00 21.04
CA ARG A 16 21.51 36.17 20.20
C ARG A 16 21.80 35.76 18.74
N LEU A 17 22.55 34.68 18.54
CA LEU A 17 22.86 34.13 17.20
C LEU A 17 21.60 33.66 16.44
N VAL A 18 20.66 33.00 17.14
CA VAL A 18 19.39 32.54 16.54
C VAL A 18 18.52 33.73 16.14
N LEU A 19 18.43 34.76 16.99
CA LEU A 19 17.66 35.98 16.69
C LEU A 19 18.23 36.76 15.49
N SER A 20 19.56 36.83 15.34
CA SER A 20 20.19 37.46 14.17
C SER A 20 19.98 36.67 12.87
N ALA A 21 19.93 35.33 12.94
CA ALA A 21 19.68 34.49 11.76
C ALA A 21 18.22 34.59 11.28
N THR A 22 17.25 34.70 12.19
CA THR A 22 15.84 34.88 11.82
C THR A 22 15.55 36.22 11.14
N LEU A 23 16.30 37.28 11.48
CA LEU A 23 16.10 38.61 10.87
C LEU A 23 16.70 38.71 9.45
N ALA A 24 17.72 37.91 9.13
CA ALA A 24 18.34 37.89 7.81
C ALA A 24 17.54 37.07 6.79
N VAL A 25 16.77 36.06 7.22
CA VAL A 25 15.96 35.22 6.33
C VAL A 25 14.66 35.92 5.91
N THR A 26 14.09 36.77 6.76
CA THR A 26 12.86 37.51 6.44
C THR A 26 13.09 38.65 5.44
N THR A 27 14.25 39.31 5.46
CA THR A 27 14.56 40.40 4.52
C THR A 27 14.81 39.91 3.09
N VAL A 28 15.39 38.71 2.91
CA VAL A 28 15.60 38.11 1.58
C VAL A 28 14.28 37.61 0.97
N GLY A 29 13.36 37.07 1.77
CA GLY A 29 12.06 36.57 1.30
C GLY A 29 11.12 37.67 0.78
N VAL A 30 11.13 38.85 1.41
CA VAL A 30 10.28 39.98 0.99
C VAL A 30 10.79 40.60 -0.32
N LEU A 31 12.10 40.67 -0.53
CA LEU A 31 12.70 41.19 -1.77
C LEU A 31 12.42 40.29 -2.99
N ALA A 32 12.37 38.97 -2.81
CA ALA A 32 12.02 38.05 -3.89
C ALA A 32 10.53 38.15 -4.31
N TYR A 33 9.63 38.45 -3.37
CA TYR A 33 8.20 38.57 -3.67
C TYR A 33 7.86 39.86 -4.42
N VAL A 34 8.61 40.95 -4.21
CA VAL A 34 8.39 42.23 -4.92
C VAL A 34 8.86 42.15 -6.38
N VAL A 35 9.90 41.36 -6.69
CA VAL A 35 10.44 41.25 -8.05
C VAL A 35 9.59 40.35 -8.97
N LEU A 36 8.85 39.37 -8.43
CA LEU A 36 7.94 38.54 -9.23
C LEU A 36 6.54 39.16 -9.47
N GLY A 37 6.20 40.25 -8.78
CA GLY A 37 4.89 40.91 -8.88
C GLY A 37 4.78 42.03 -9.92
N SER A 38 5.82 42.29 -10.72
CA SER A 38 5.90 43.49 -11.58
C SER A 38 6.26 43.19 -13.04
N LEU A 39 5.66 42.16 -13.64
CA LEU A 39 5.67 41.98 -15.10
C LEU A 39 4.29 42.31 -15.68
N PRO A 40 4.20 43.19 -16.70
CA PRO A 40 2.94 43.62 -17.29
C PRO A 40 2.34 42.51 -18.16
N GLY A 41 1.01 42.39 -18.09
CA GLY A 41 0.21 41.38 -18.77
C GLY A 41 0.29 41.44 -20.30
N ARG A 42 0.15 40.29 -20.94
CA ARG A 42 -0.29 40.18 -22.33
C ARG A 42 -1.72 39.68 -22.36
N GLU A 43 -2.58 40.55 -22.86
CA GLU A 43 -3.91 40.23 -23.37
C GLU A 43 -3.83 39.15 -24.46
N ALA A 44 -4.81 38.25 -24.46
CA ALA A 44 -5.19 37.47 -25.64
C ALA A 44 -6.72 37.37 -25.65
N GLU A 45 -7.30 38.37 -26.31
CA GLU A 45 -8.52 38.45 -27.10
C GLU A 45 -9.56 37.32 -26.99
N ALA A 46 -10.77 37.72 -26.60
CA ALA A 46 -12.00 36.97 -26.72
C ALA A 46 -12.52 36.98 -28.17
N GLY A 47 -12.78 35.81 -28.74
CA GLY A 47 -13.58 35.63 -29.95
C GLY A 47 -14.85 34.84 -29.63
N HIS A 48 -16.01 35.51 -29.68
CA HIS A 48 -17.32 34.88 -29.68
C HIS A 48 -17.64 34.29 -31.07
N ALA A 49 -18.15 33.06 -31.12
CA ALA A 49 -19.08 32.64 -32.17
C ALA A 49 -19.94 31.48 -31.67
N ALA A 50 -21.26 31.65 -31.77
CA ALA A 50 -22.30 30.70 -31.40
C ALA A 50 -22.98 30.10 -32.67
N ALA A 51 -23.71 29.00 -32.44
CA ALA A 51 -24.71 28.33 -33.31
C ALA A 51 -24.13 27.52 -34.49
N THR A 52 -24.59 26.31 -34.87
CA THR A 52 -25.91 25.65 -34.80
C THR A 52 -25.72 24.14 -35.04
N PRO A 53 -26.55 23.22 -34.52
CA PRO A 53 -26.56 21.81 -34.95
C PRO A 53 -27.48 21.62 -36.17
N VAL A 54 -27.07 20.81 -37.15
CA VAL A 54 -27.90 20.45 -38.31
C VAL A 54 -28.30 18.97 -38.27
N ALA A 55 -29.62 18.82 -38.38
CA ALA A 55 -30.49 17.66 -38.58
C ALA A 55 -30.02 16.67 -39.69
N THR A 56 -30.13 15.36 -39.44
CA THR A 56 -31.18 14.43 -39.95
C THR A 56 -30.91 13.83 -41.34
N ASN A 57 -30.96 12.50 -41.42
CA ASN A 57 -31.70 11.79 -42.47
C ASN A 57 -32.12 10.39 -41.99
N GLN A 58 -33.43 10.19 -41.84
CA GLN A 58 -34.09 8.88 -41.95
C GLN A 58 -34.43 8.63 -43.43
N VAL A 59 -34.54 7.36 -43.85
CA VAL A 59 -35.74 6.65 -44.39
C VAL A 59 -35.15 5.61 -45.39
N ARG A 60 -35.56 4.35 -45.63
CA ARG A 60 -36.79 3.58 -45.40
C ARG A 60 -36.50 2.07 -45.33
N THR A 61 -37.45 1.37 -44.75
CA THR A 61 -37.73 -0.07 -44.68
C THR A 61 -37.70 -0.86 -46.00
N THR A 62 -37.35 -2.16 -45.89
CA THR A 62 -38.16 -3.26 -46.46
C THR A 62 -38.20 -4.44 -45.48
N THR A 63 -39.31 -5.15 -45.58
CA THR A 63 -39.94 -6.05 -44.61
C THR A 63 -39.80 -7.50 -45.08
N THR A 64 -39.52 -8.46 -44.19
CA THR A 64 -40.05 -9.85 -44.22
C THR A 64 -39.59 -10.56 -42.94
N THR A 65 -40.44 -10.75 -41.92
CA THR A 65 -41.42 -11.83 -41.70
C THR A 65 -40.78 -13.22 -41.54
N GLY A 66 -40.83 -13.78 -40.32
CA GLY A 66 -40.42 -15.15 -40.02
C GLY A 66 -40.36 -15.45 -38.50
N THR A 67 -41.53 -15.68 -37.91
CA THR A 67 -41.80 -16.06 -36.51
C THR A 67 -41.41 -17.54 -36.23
N PRO A 68 -41.21 -17.97 -34.96
CA PRO A 68 -40.44 -19.14 -34.58
C PRO A 68 -41.29 -20.34 -34.14
N SER A 69 -40.66 -21.52 -34.05
CA SER A 69 -41.12 -22.73 -33.30
C SER A 69 -40.14 -23.88 -33.60
N THR A 70 -39.85 -24.89 -32.78
CA THR A 70 -40.11 -25.32 -31.40
C THR A 70 -39.27 -26.61 -31.21
N SER A 71 -39.00 -26.98 -29.94
CA SER A 71 -38.82 -28.34 -29.40
C SER A 71 -38.09 -29.45 -30.19
N ALA A 72 -37.08 -30.06 -29.56
CA ALA A 72 -37.28 -31.33 -28.82
C ALA A 72 -35.94 -31.99 -28.43
N SER A 73 -35.90 -32.49 -27.19
CA SER A 73 -35.03 -33.57 -26.70
C SER A 73 -35.72 -34.91 -27.00
N PRO A 74 -35.03 -36.06 -27.14
CA PRO A 74 -34.72 -36.88 -25.97
C PRO A 74 -33.41 -37.72 -26.01
N SER A 75 -33.09 -38.25 -24.82
CA SER A 75 -32.05 -39.19 -24.40
C SER A 75 -31.80 -40.43 -25.26
N ALA A 76 -30.57 -40.97 -25.17
CA ALA A 76 -30.34 -42.42 -25.15
C ALA A 76 -29.10 -42.83 -24.32
N THR A 77 -29.28 -43.96 -23.66
CA THR A 77 -28.53 -44.64 -22.60
C THR A 77 -27.36 -45.48 -23.13
N GLY A 78 -26.32 -45.72 -22.33
CA GLY A 78 -25.32 -46.76 -22.64
C GLY A 78 -24.16 -46.91 -21.65
N LYS A 79 -24.26 -47.88 -20.74
CA LYS A 79 -23.16 -48.55 -19.98
C LYS A 79 -23.49 -50.06 -20.06
N PRO A 80 -22.54 -51.03 -20.09
CA PRO A 80 -21.65 -51.28 -18.94
C PRO A 80 -20.29 -52.03 -19.15
N LYS A 81 -19.47 -52.04 -18.07
CA LYS A 81 -18.60 -53.14 -17.52
C LYS A 81 -17.17 -53.46 -18.08
N PRO A 82 -16.29 -54.21 -17.33
CA PRO A 82 -15.00 -53.68 -16.82
C PRO A 82 -13.71 -54.58 -16.96
N LYS A 83 -12.53 -53.99 -16.66
CA LYS A 83 -11.25 -54.55 -16.08
C LYS A 83 -10.52 -55.73 -16.78
N PRO A 84 -9.17 -55.85 -16.68
CA PRO A 84 -8.49 -56.20 -15.41
C PRO A 84 -7.13 -55.51 -15.13
N LYS A 85 -6.66 -55.76 -13.90
CA LYS A 85 -5.37 -55.42 -13.27
C LYS A 85 -4.40 -56.60 -13.42
N PRO A 86 -3.08 -56.39 -13.37
CA PRO A 86 -2.21 -57.19 -12.49
C PRO A 86 -1.28 -56.26 -11.68
N SER A 87 -1.19 -56.37 -10.35
CA SER A 87 -0.59 -57.39 -9.47
C SER A 87 0.88 -57.09 -9.17
N ALA A 88 1.14 -57.01 -7.87
CA ALA A 88 2.42 -56.74 -7.26
C ALA A 88 3.39 -57.90 -7.43
N SER A 89 4.69 -57.61 -7.38
CA SER A 89 5.69 -58.57 -6.93
C SER A 89 6.81 -57.85 -6.17
N ALA A 90 6.98 -58.26 -4.92
CA ALA A 90 8.15 -57.96 -4.10
C ALA A 90 9.34 -58.81 -4.57
N LYS A 91 10.57 -58.30 -4.38
CA LYS A 91 11.80 -59.10 -4.18
C LYS A 91 12.94 -58.23 -3.59
N THR A 92 13.30 -58.56 -2.36
CA THR A 92 14.66 -58.78 -1.81
C THR A 92 15.81 -57.79 -2.10
N GLY A 93 16.18 -57.07 -1.03
CA GLY A 93 17.52 -56.94 -0.44
C GLY A 93 18.79 -56.93 -1.30
N ALA A 94 19.48 -55.79 -1.32
CA ALA A 94 20.93 -55.70 -1.40
C ALA A 94 21.42 -54.41 -0.71
N ALA A 95 22.41 -54.55 0.18
CA ALA A 95 22.99 -53.49 0.99
C ALA A 95 23.70 -52.43 0.13
N ARG A 96 23.53 -51.15 0.49
CA ARG A 96 24.20 -50.00 -0.15
C ARG A 96 25.10 -49.31 0.89
N PRO A 97 26.38 -49.03 0.57
CA PRO A 97 27.37 -48.55 1.55
C PRO A 97 27.11 -47.10 2.00
N SER A 98 27.51 -46.83 3.25
CA SER A 98 27.43 -45.54 3.96
C SER A 98 27.95 -44.36 3.13
N ALA A 99 27.11 -43.33 2.98
CA ALA A 99 27.51 -42.04 2.45
C ALA A 99 28.14 -41.19 3.56
N THR A 100 29.38 -40.77 3.33
CA THR A 100 30.17 -39.83 4.12
C THR A 100 29.41 -38.53 4.36
N ALA A 101 29.23 -38.15 5.63
CA ALA A 101 28.59 -36.90 6.02
C ALA A 101 29.45 -35.71 5.56
N THR A 102 28.99 -35.00 4.53
CA THR A 102 29.54 -33.70 4.14
C THR A 102 28.94 -32.64 5.06
N SER A 103 29.76 -32.03 5.92
CA SER A 103 29.37 -30.94 6.80
C SER A 103 28.94 -29.72 5.99
N LYS A 104 27.66 -29.35 6.08
CA LYS A 104 27.09 -28.11 5.53
C LYS A 104 27.73 -26.90 6.23
N PRO A 105 28.24 -25.89 5.51
CA PRO A 105 28.78 -24.69 6.14
C PRO A 105 27.67 -23.92 6.86
N PRO A 106 27.94 -23.33 8.04
CA PRO A 106 26.94 -22.59 8.80
C PRO A 106 26.53 -21.34 8.03
N ARG A 107 25.23 -21.25 7.70
CA ARG A 107 24.62 -20.04 7.13
C ARG A 107 24.53 -19.02 8.26
N SER A 108 25.48 -18.08 8.32
CA SER A 108 25.36 -16.88 9.15
C SER A 108 24.22 -16.02 8.62
N THR A 109 22.99 -16.26 9.09
CA THR A 109 21.89 -15.32 8.98
C THR A 109 21.98 -14.35 10.14
N SER A 110 22.50 -13.15 9.89
CA SER A 110 22.26 -11.99 10.75
C SER A 110 20.78 -11.59 10.63
N THR A 111 19.91 -12.36 11.30
CA THR A 111 18.48 -12.09 11.36
C THR A 111 18.26 -11.06 12.46
N THR A 112 18.35 -9.78 12.13
CA THR A 112 17.75 -8.75 12.99
C THR A 112 16.27 -9.10 13.15
N PRO A 113 15.74 -9.21 14.39
CA PRO A 113 14.36 -9.62 14.60
C PRO A 113 13.40 -8.62 13.92
N VAL A 114 12.41 -9.15 13.23
CA VAL A 114 11.36 -8.36 12.57
C VAL A 114 10.40 -7.87 13.65
N SER A 115 10.31 -6.56 13.85
CA SER A 115 9.32 -5.98 14.75
C SER A 115 8.01 -5.77 13.99
N ALA A 116 6.96 -6.47 14.42
CA ALA A 116 5.63 -6.39 13.84
C ALA A 116 4.94 -5.01 14.04
N GLY A 117 5.51 -4.11 14.84
CA GLY A 117 4.91 -2.81 15.14
C GLY A 117 3.68 -2.90 16.06
N ARG A 118 2.77 -1.95 15.91
CA ARG A 118 1.52 -1.78 16.68
C ARG A 118 0.43 -2.76 16.26
N ILE A 119 0.30 -3.03 14.97
CA ILE A 119 -0.67 -3.97 14.42
C ILE A 119 -0.03 -5.36 14.34
N ARG A 120 -0.52 -6.28 15.17
CA ARG A 120 0.08 -7.59 15.37
C ARG A 120 -0.87 -8.71 14.93
N PRO A 121 -0.32 -9.83 14.41
CA PRO A 121 -1.10 -11.03 14.17
C PRO A 121 -1.76 -11.54 15.45
N ASN A 122 -2.91 -12.20 15.32
CA ASN A 122 -3.63 -12.88 16.40
C ASN A 122 -4.03 -11.97 17.59
N ASN A 123 -4.04 -10.65 17.40
CA ASN A 123 -4.49 -9.71 18.41
C ASN A 123 -5.85 -9.12 18.05
N THR A 124 -6.71 -8.95 19.05
CA THR A 124 -7.98 -8.24 18.91
C THR A 124 -7.85 -6.87 19.54
N TYR A 125 -8.23 -5.85 18.78
CA TYR A 125 -8.24 -4.48 19.22
C TYR A 125 -9.68 -4.04 19.45
N THR A 126 -9.90 -3.26 20.50
CA THR A 126 -11.18 -2.64 20.80
C THR A 126 -11.09 -1.15 20.50
N GLY A 127 -12.15 -0.59 19.95
CA GLY A 127 -12.21 0.84 19.70
C GLY A 127 -13.60 1.28 19.26
N VAL A 128 -13.62 2.40 18.56
CA VAL A 128 -14.81 2.94 17.94
C VAL A 128 -14.58 3.11 16.45
N ALA A 129 -15.65 3.01 15.66
CA ALA A 129 -15.66 3.45 14.29
C ALA A 129 -16.37 4.80 14.19
N THR A 130 -15.80 5.71 13.40
CA THR A 130 -16.47 6.91 12.86
C THR A 130 -16.48 6.83 11.33
N ALA A 131 -17.05 7.82 10.66
CA ALA A 131 -17.09 7.91 9.22
C ALA A 131 -16.50 9.23 8.70
N TYR A 132 -15.78 9.18 7.59
CA TYR A 132 -15.28 10.35 6.87
C TYR A 132 -15.51 10.26 5.36
N GLU A 133 -15.51 11.43 4.71
CA GLU A 133 -15.56 11.55 3.26
C GLU A 133 -14.18 11.27 2.66
N ALA A 134 -13.99 10.07 2.13
CA ALA A 134 -12.67 9.60 1.74
C ALA A 134 -12.17 10.09 0.37
N ALA A 135 -12.94 10.95 -0.31
CA ALA A 135 -12.71 11.33 -1.70
C ALA A 135 -12.49 10.10 -2.60
N ASP A 136 -11.33 10.00 -3.27
CA ASP A 136 -10.96 8.85 -4.08
C ASP A 136 -10.33 7.70 -3.28
N GLY A 137 -10.08 7.89 -1.98
CA GLY A 137 -9.49 6.89 -1.10
C GLY A 137 -7.96 6.79 -1.13
N ASN A 138 -7.27 7.71 -1.83
CA ASN A 138 -5.81 7.71 -1.96
C ASN A 138 -5.10 7.83 -0.59
N GLY A 139 -5.59 8.75 0.24
CA GLY A 139 -5.17 8.94 1.63
C GLY A 139 -3.68 9.22 1.82
N ALA A 140 -3.24 9.23 3.07
CA ALA A 140 -1.84 9.40 3.46
C ALA A 140 -0.93 8.27 2.95
N CYS A 141 -1.47 7.07 2.70
CA CYS A 141 -0.68 5.95 2.18
C CYS A 141 -0.35 6.08 0.68
N LEU A 142 -0.96 7.02 -0.03
CA LEU A 142 -0.69 7.31 -1.43
C LEU A 142 -0.76 6.07 -2.34
N PHE A 143 -1.77 5.22 -2.24
CA PHE A 143 -1.89 4.05 -3.12
C PHE A 143 -2.48 4.36 -4.50
N GLY A 144 -3.14 5.51 -4.65
CA GLY A 144 -4.04 5.85 -5.75
C GLY A 144 -5.51 5.63 -5.37
N PRO A 145 -6.44 5.91 -6.29
CA PRO A 145 -7.87 5.72 -6.07
C PRO A 145 -8.22 4.29 -5.64
N SER A 146 -9.21 4.16 -4.75
CA SER A 146 -9.77 2.88 -4.32
C SER A 146 -11.05 2.58 -5.11
N ASP A 147 -11.17 1.37 -5.64
CA ASP A 147 -12.30 1.00 -6.51
C ASP A 147 -13.63 0.92 -5.76
N ASP A 148 -13.63 0.41 -4.52
CA ASP A 148 -14.83 0.11 -3.73
C ASP A 148 -15.00 1.00 -2.49
N LEU A 149 -14.01 1.84 -2.19
CA LEU A 149 -13.88 2.61 -0.96
C LEU A 149 -14.06 1.78 0.32
N MET A 150 -13.75 0.47 0.31
CA MET A 150 -13.70 -0.35 1.54
C MET A 150 -12.39 -0.10 2.28
N ILE A 151 -12.27 1.12 2.81
CA ILE A 151 -11.04 1.66 3.38
C ILE A 151 -11.27 2.30 4.74
N ALA A 152 -10.18 2.49 5.48
CA ALA A 152 -10.19 3.19 6.75
C ALA A 152 -8.90 4.00 6.97
N ALA A 153 -9.03 5.01 7.81
CA ALA A 153 -7.93 5.73 8.42
C ALA A 153 -7.69 5.23 9.85
N MET A 154 -6.42 5.24 10.28
CA MET A 154 -6.03 4.91 11.65
C MET A 154 -5.45 6.13 12.36
N ASN A 155 -5.63 6.19 13.68
CA ASN A 155 -4.97 7.20 14.50
C ASN A 155 -3.44 7.18 14.32
N THR A 156 -2.77 8.32 14.51
CA THR A 156 -1.31 8.44 14.38
C THR A 156 -0.52 7.35 15.12
N THR A 157 -0.99 6.96 16.31
CA THR A 157 -0.31 5.93 17.09
C THR A 157 -0.40 4.57 16.40
N ASP A 158 -1.57 4.15 15.87
CA ASP A 158 -1.76 2.85 15.19
C ASP A 158 -1.23 2.86 13.76
N TYR A 159 -1.29 4.02 13.09
CA TYR A 159 -0.73 4.24 11.75
C TYR A 159 0.79 4.06 11.74
N GLU A 160 1.46 4.44 12.83
CA GLU A 160 2.87 4.17 13.14
C GLU A 160 3.81 4.52 11.96
N THR A 161 3.76 5.78 11.53
CA THR A 161 4.54 6.29 10.38
C THR A 161 4.36 5.40 9.14
N SER A 162 3.10 5.22 8.74
CA SER A 162 2.66 4.41 7.61
C SER A 162 3.01 2.91 7.67
N ARG A 163 3.40 2.37 8.83
CA ARG A 163 3.56 0.92 9.02
C ARG A 163 2.25 0.15 8.84
N ALA A 164 1.12 0.79 9.14
CA ALA A 164 -0.21 0.24 8.92
C ALA A 164 -0.67 0.26 7.46
N CYS A 165 -0.02 1.02 6.57
CA CYS A 165 -0.49 1.17 5.20
C CYS A 165 -0.58 -0.17 4.47
N GLY A 166 -1.72 -0.42 3.83
CA GLY A 166 -2.01 -1.65 3.09
C GLY A 166 -2.44 -2.82 3.97
N ALA A 167 -2.47 -2.67 5.29
CA ALA A 167 -3.05 -3.67 6.18
C ALA A 167 -4.54 -3.88 5.86
N HIS A 168 -4.98 -5.14 5.86
CA HIS A 168 -6.40 -5.47 5.81
C HIS A 168 -6.87 -5.81 7.21
N VAL A 169 -7.96 -5.22 7.66
CA VAL A 169 -8.53 -5.49 8.99
C VAL A 169 -9.97 -5.95 8.88
N LEU A 170 -10.33 -6.96 9.68
CA LEU A 170 -11.70 -7.37 9.90
C LEU A 170 -12.30 -6.50 11.00
N VAL A 171 -13.28 -5.68 10.68
CA VAL A 171 -14.01 -4.85 11.62
C VAL A 171 -15.31 -5.54 11.98
N ARG A 172 -15.61 -5.65 13.27
CA ARG A 172 -16.86 -6.22 13.81
C ARG A 172 -17.57 -5.18 14.66
N ALA A 173 -18.83 -4.91 14.34
CA ALA A 173 -19.69 -4.05 15.14
C ALA A 173 -20.45 -4.87 16.19
N ALA A 174 -20.87 -4.23 17.28
CA ALA A 174 -21.63 -4.88 18.36
C ALA A 174 -22.98 -5.48 17.91
N ASN A 175 -23.53 -5.02 16.77
CA ASN A 175 -24.76 -5.56 16.17
C ASN A 175 -24.54 -6.87 15.37
N GLY A 176 -23.35 -7.46 15.42
CA GLY A 176 -23.00 -8.71 14.73
C GLY A 176 -22.56 -8.54 13.27
N LYS A 177 -22.68 -7.34 12.69
CA LYS A 177 -22.20 -7.07 11.33
C LYS A 177 -20.67 -6.98 11.29
N SER A 178 -20.08 -7.35 10.18
CA SER A 178 -18.65 -7.26 9.96
C SER A 178 -18.29 -6.89 8.53
N ILE A 179 -17.16 -6.19 8.37
CA ILE A 179 -16.58 -5.83 7.07
C ILE A 179 -15.07 -6.01 7.09
N THR A 180 -14.48 -6.19 5.92
CA THR A 180 -13.04 -6.05 5.75
C THR A 180 -12.75 -4.71 5.11
N VAL A 181 -11.75 -3.99 5.62
CA VAL A 181 -11.28 -2.72 5.05
C VAL A 181 -9.76 -2.72 4.91
N ARG A 182 -9.26 -1.95 3.95
CA ARG A 182 -7.83 -1.67 3.78
C ARG A 182 -7.45 -0.34 4.43
N ILE A 183 -6.33 -0.31 5.15
CA ILE A 183 -5.83 0.95 5.74
C ILE A 183 -5.11 1.75 4.67
N THR A 184 -5.65 2.92 4.33
CA THR A 184 -5.12 3.80 3.29
C THR A 184 -4.84 5.23 3.76
N ASN A 185 -5.25 5.58 4.98
CA ASN A 185 -5.12 6.95 5.47
C ASN A 185 -4.72 7.01 6.95
N GLU A 186 -4.27 8.20 7.35
CA GLU A 186 -4.05 8.57 8.74
C GLU A 186 -5.20 9.49 9.19
N CYS A 187 -5.71 9.26 10.39
CA CYS A 187 -6.57 10.19 11.10
C CYS A 187 -5.77 10.75 12.28
N PRO A 188 -5.24 11.97 12.21
CA PRO A 188 -4.57 12.59 13.36
C PRO A 188 -5.54 12.79 14.55
N LEU A 189 -5.07 13.47 15.60
CA LEU A 189 -5.96 13.89 16.68
C LEU A 189 -7.21 14.62 16.10
N PRO A 190 -8.42 14.29 16.58
CA PRO A 190 -8.71 13.62 17.85
C PRO A 190 -8.92 12.09 17.78
N CYS A 191 -8.58 11.41 16.68
CA CYS A 191 -8.73 9.95 16.62
C CYS A 191 -7.87 9.27 17.70
N ALA A 192 -8.52 8.46 18.55
CA ALA A 192 -7.86 7.79 19.67
C ALA A 192 -7.21 6.46 19.24
N PRO A 193 -6.19 5.96 19.96
CA PRO A 193 -5.69 4.59 19.80
C PRO A 193 -6.83 3.55 19.78
N GLY A 194 -6.80 2.62 18.83
CA GLY A 194 -7.86 1.64 18.59
C GLY A 194 -9.03 2.12 17.73
N GLN A 195 -9.22 3.43 17.53
CA GLN A 195 -10.25 3.97 16.63
C GLN A 195 -9.91 3.75 15.15
N LEU A 196 -10.93 3.40 14.37
CA LEU A 196 -10.90 3.41 12.91
C LEU A 196 -11.84 4.51 12.41
N ASP A 197 -11.36 5.37 11.53
CA ASP A 197 -12.23 6.30 10.80
C ASP A 197 -12.51 5.71 9.43
N LEU A 198 -13.70 5.13 9.25
CA LEU A 198 -14.06 4.38 8.06
C LEU A 198 -14.50 5.34 6.94
N SER A 199 -14.33 4.96 5.67
CA SER A 199 -15.09 5.67 4.63
C SER A 199 -16.59 5.58 4.92
N GLN A 200 -17.37 6.56 4.45
CA GLN A 200 -18.83 6.50 4.56
C GLN A 200 -19.41 5.20 3.96
N GLN A 201 -18.83 4.72 2.85
CA GLN A 201 -19.22 3.48 2.17
C GLN A 201 -19.00 2.25 3.06
N ALA A 202 -17.84 2.17 3.73
CA ALA A 202 -17.53 1.09 4.66
C ALA A 202 -18.40 1.19 5.92
N PHE A 203 -18.54 2.37 6.52
CA PHE A 203 -19.36 2.56 7.72
C PHE A 203 -20.83 2.19 7.49
N ALA A 204 -21.40 2.58 6.35
CA ALA A 204 -22.78 2.30 5.98
C ALA A 204 -23.11 0.80 5.93
N LYS A 205 -22.11 -0.07 5.76
CA LYS A 205 -22.28 -1.53 5.85
C LYS A 205 -22.46 -2.02 7.30
N LEU A 206 -21.97 -1.27 8.29
CA LEU A 206 -22.06 -1.61 9.72
C LEU A 206 -23.24 -0.92 10.41
N ALA A 207 -23.50 0.36 10.14
CA ALA A 207 -24.56 1.14 10.76
C ALA A 207 -25.02 2.31 9.87
N ASP A 208 -26.18 2.91 10.18
CA ASP A 208 -26.62 4.16 9.54
C ASP A 208 -25.62 5.28 9.88
N LEU A 209 -25.23 6.07 8.88
CA LEU A 209 -24.29 7.19 9.03
C LEU A 209 -24.73 8.19 10.10
N LYS A 210 -26.05 8.36 10.33
CA LYS A 210 -26.60 9.24 11.36
C LYS A 210 -26.24 8.83 12.78
N VAL A 211 -25.86 7.58 13.01
CA VAL A 211 -25.35 7.11 14.31
C VAL A 211 -24.00 7.76 14.62
N GLY A 212 -23.19 8.04 13.58
CA GLY A 212 -21.93 8.78 13.65
C GLY A 212 -20.75 8.05 14.32
N ARG A 213 -21.02 7.28 15.38
CA ARG A 213 -20.00 6.57 16.16
C ARG A 213 -20.55 5.25 16.69
N ILE A 214 -19.84 4.15 16.44
CA ILE A 214 -20.23 2.82 16.93
C ILE A 214 -19.06 2.12 17.62
N PRO A 215 -19.30 1.32 18.67
CA PRO A 215 -18.26 0.45 19.23
C PRO A 215 -17.92 -0.68 18.25
N ILE A 216 -16.62 -0.96 18.10
CA ILE A 216 -16.12 -2.03 17.24
C ILE A 216 -15.01 -2.83 17.93
N THR A 217 -14.80 -4.03 17.43
CA THR A 217 -13.51 -4.72 17.53
C THR A 217 -12.91 -4.88 16.14
N TRP A 218 -11.59 -5.00 16.07
CA TRP A 218 -10.92 -5.32 14.81
C TRP A 218 -9.68 -6.19 14.98
N GLN A 219 -9.35 -6.92 13.92
CA GLN A 219 -8.21 -7.84 13.86
C GLN A 219 -7.51 -7.71 12.50
N LEU A 220 -6.19 -7.87 12.48
CA LEU A 220 -5.42 -7.95 11.24
C LEU A 220 -5.79 -9.23 10.47
N LEU A 221 -5.89 -9.12 9.15
CA LEU A 221 -6.09 -10.24 8.22
C LEU A 221 -4.91 -10.41 7.27
N SER A 222 -4.73 -11.65 6.80
CA SER A 222 -3.98 -11.99 5.59
C SER A 222 -4.96 -12.56 4.54
N PRO A 223 -5.58 -11.71 3.71
CA PRO A 223 -6.59 -12.15 2.76
C PRO A 223 -6.02 -13.05 1.67
N SER A 224 -6.85 -13.99 1.17
CA SER A 224 -6.54 -14.69 -0.07
C SER A 224 -6.72 -13.72 -1.23
N THR A 225 -5.71 -13.59 -2.09
CA THR A 225 -5.75 -12.70 -3.25
C THR A 225 -4.98 -13.31 -4.41
N THR A 226 -5.46 -13.06 -5.63
CA THR A 226 -4.73 -13.31 -6.88
C THR A 226 -3.82 -12.16 -7.27
N GLU A 227 -3.93 -11.00 -6.59
CA GLU A 227 -3.06 -9.86 -6.81
C GLU A 227 -1.65 -10.15 -6.31
N THR A 228 -0.68 -9.60 -7.04
CA THR A 228 0.74 -9.67 -6.71
C THR A 228 1.26 -8.31 -6.29
N ILE A 229 2.36 -8.31 -5.54
CA ILE A 229 3.03 -7.08 -5.16
C ILE A 229 3.44 -6.32 -6.41
N SER A 230 3.18 -5.02 -6.43
CA SER A 230 3.73 -4.08 -7.41
C SER A 230 4.69 -3.12 -6.74
N ILE A 231 5.69 -2.66 -7.48
CA ILE A 231 6.61 -1.61 -7.04
C ILE A 231 6.38 -0.36 -7.86
N ARG A 232 6.24 0.78 -7.18
CA ARG A 232 6.19 2.10 -7.81
C ARG A 232 7.32 2.96 -7.29
N TYR A 233 8.09 3.54 -8.21
CA TYR A 233 9.01 4.62 -7.89
C TYR A 233 8.24 5.94 -7.83
N LYS A 234 8.50 6.77 -6.82
CA LYS A 234 7.87 8.09 -6.68
C LYS A 234 8.24 8.98 -7.86
N THR A 235 7.34 9.88 -8.27
CA THR A 235 7.68 11.01 -9.15
C THR A 235 8.94 11.73 -8.63
N GLY A 236 9.87 11.99 -9.54
CA GLY A 236 11.19 12.56 -9.21
C GLY A 236 12.28 11.53 -8.90
N SER A 237 11.98 10.22 -8.89
CA SER A 237 13.00 9.19 -8.72
C SER A 237 13.97 9.13 -9.91
N SER A 238 15.25 8.98 -9.60
CA SER A 238 16.40 8.93 -10.51
C SER A 238 17.50 8.04 -9.90
N PRO A 239 18.59 7.76 -10.62
CA PRO A 239 19.73 7.05 -10.04
C PRO A 239 20.38 7.78 -8.85
N HIS A 240 20.11 9.07 -8.66
CA HIS A 240 20.68 9.90 -7.58
C HIS A 240 19.77 10.03 -6.36
N TRP A 241 18.49 9.67 -6.48
CA TRP A 241 17.51 9.70 -5.40
C TRP A 241 16.30 8.87 -5.81
N CYS A 242 15.77 8.02 -4.94
CA CYS A 242 14.48 7.40 -5.23
C CYS A 242 13.61 7.19 -3.99
N GLY A 243 12.31 7.32 -4.19
CA GLY A 243 11.29 6.83 -3.26
C GLY A 243 10.65 5.58 -3.83
N ILE A 244 10.56 4.52 -3.03
CA ILE A 244 10.02 3.23 -3.43
C ILE A 244 8.76 2.93 -2.62
N GLN A 245 7.67 2.59 -3.28
CA GLN A 245 6.45 2.12 -2.63
C GLN A 245 6.14 0.70 -3.12
N ALA A 246 5.76 -0.16 -2.19
CA ALA A 246 5.20 -1.47 -2.48
C ALA A 246 3.68 -1.40 -2.34
N ILE A 247 2.98 -2.01 -3.30
CA ILE A 247 1.53 -1.93 -3.46
C ILE A 247 0.98 -3.34 -3.58
N GLY A 248 -0.22 -3.61 -3.06
CA GLY A 248 -0.89 -4.90 -3.21
C GLY A 248 -0.30 -6.04 -2.37
N HIS A 249 0.55 -5.74 -1.38
CA HIS A 249 1.03 -6.75 -0.44
C HIS A 249 -0.11 -7.16 0.51
N ARG A 250 -0.31 -8.47 0.71
CA ARG A 250 -1.42 -8.98 1.56
C ARG A 250 -1.17 -8.81 3.07
N ASN A 251 0.10 -8.79 3.46
CA ASN A 251 0.54 -8.62 4.84
C ASN A 251 1.18 -7.23 5.00
N PRO A 252 1.08 -6.57 6.17
CA PRO A 252 1.82 -5.34 6.42
C PRO A 252 3.32 -5.53 6.20
N LEU A 253 3.96 -4.56 5.56
CA LEU A 253 5.40 -4.57 5.39
C LEU A 253 6.09 -4.16 6.69
N ALA A 254 7.15 -4.85 7.07
CA ALA A 254 8.02 -4.44 8.16
C ALA A 254 9.18 -3.57 7.66
N ARG A 255 9.79 -3.96 6.52
CA ARG A 255 10.93 -3.24 5.92
C ARG A 255 11.02 -3.44 4.42
N LEU A 256 11.68 -2.48 3.77
CA LEU A 256 12.11 -2.54 2.39
C LEU A 256 13.60 -2.23 2.34
N GLU A 257 14.33 -3.03 1.58
CA GLU A 257 15.77 -2.94 1.42
C GLU A 257 16.12 -2.91 -0.07
N VAL A 258 17.21 -2.24 -0.42
CA VAL A 258 17.76 -2.22 -1.78
C VAL A 258 19.15 -2.83 -1.80
N ARG A 259 19.52 -3.43 -2.94
CA ARG A 259 20.89 -3.91 -3.14
C ARG A 259 21.82 -2.72 -3.39
N ALA A 260 22.75 -2.47 -2.48
CA ALA A 260 23.72 -1.38 -2.57
C ALA A 260 25.06 -1.77 -1.94
N GLY A 261 26.18 -1.33 -2.53
CA GLY A 261 27.52 -1.53 -1.94
C GLY A 261 27.88 -3.00 -1.64
N GLY A 262 27.41 -3.95 -2.45
CA GLY A 262 27.64 -5.39 -2.24
C GLY A 262 26.73 -6.04 -1.17
N GLY A 263 25.84 -5.29 -0.53
CA GLY A 263 24.96 -5.76 0.53
C GLY A 263 23.50 -5.35 0.33
N TRP A 264 22.69 -5.62 1.36
CA TRP A 264 21.32 -5.13 1.48
C TRP A 264 21.30 -3.93 2.41
N ARG A 265 20.70 -2.84 1.94
CA ARG A 265 20.54 -1.60 2.71
C ARG A 265 19.06 -1.36 2.97
N GLN A 266 18.68 -1.34 4.24
CA GLN A 266 17.33 -0.95 4.64
C GLN A 266 17.09 0.53 4.38
N LEU A 267 15.96 0.84 3.76
CA LEU A 267 15.53 2.20 3.52
C LEU A 267 14.59 2.69 4.64
N PRO A 268 14.70 3.96 5.08
CA PRO A 268 13.73 4.56 5.99
C PRO A 268 12.36 4.70 5.32
N ARG A 269 11.29 4.39 6.06
CA ARG A 269 9.90 4.62 5.64
C ARG A 269 9.46 6.03 6.07
N THR A 270 8.74 6.72 5.20
CA THR A 270 8.14 8.03 5.46
C THR A 270 6.72 7.89 6.00
N GLU A 271 6.13 8.98 6.50
CA GLU A 271 4.72 9.01 6.91
C GLU A 271 3.73 8.84 5.73
N TYR A 272 4.20 9.02 4.50
CA TYR A 272 3.40 8.90 3.28
C TYR A 272 3.63 7.60 2.50
N ASN A 273 4.10 6.55 3.20
CA ASN A 273 4.28 5.18 2.68
C ASN A 273 5.24 5.04 1.48
N TYR A 274 6.34 5.80 1.50
CA TYR A 274 7.48 5.56 0.61
C TYR A 274 8.73 5.25 1.43
N PHE A 275 9.61 4.46 0.83
CA PHE A 275 10.93 4.14 1.37
C PHE A 275 12.00 4.89 0.58
N ILE A 276 12.83 5.68 1.26
CA ILE A 276 13.68 6.69 0.60
C ILE A 276 15.14 6.26 0.56
N SER A 277 15.71 6.25 -0.64
CA SER A 277 17.15 6.23 -0.87
C SER A 277 17.62 7.64 -1.22
N ALA A 278 18.08 8.38 -0.21
CA ALA A 278 18.40 9.81 -0.36
C ALA A 278 19.62 10.09 -1.24
N ASP A 279 20.57 9.15 -1.30
CA ASP A 279 21.83 9.22 -2.06
C ASP A 279 21.77 8.42 -3.38
N GLY A 280 20.60 7.87 -3.74
CA GLY A 280 20.43 7.08 -4.95
C GLY A 280 20.96 5.64 -4.90
N GLY A 281 21.67 5.25 -3.84
CA GLY A 281 22.26 3.91 -3.75
C GLY A 281 21.22 2.79 -3.84
N GLY A 282 21.37 1.92 -4.85
CA GLY A 282 20.47 0.79 -5.09
C GLY A 282 19.16 1.15 -5.80
N CYS A 283 18.95 2.41 -6.20
CA CYS A 283 17.81 2.78 -7.06
C CYS A 283 17.91 2.06 -8.42
N GLY A 284 16.81 1.45 -8.86
CA GLY A 284 16.76 0.60 -10.05
C GLY A 284 17.41 -0.78 -9.89
N GLY A 285 17.96 -1.11 -8.71
CA GLY A 285 18.51 -2.42 -8.41
C GLY A 285 17.48 -3.40 -7.84
N SER A 286 17.96 -4.57 -7.38
CA SER A 286 17.11 -5.53 -6.67
C SER A 286 16.57 -4.94 -5.37
N ILE A 287 15.30 -5.22 -5.11
CA ILE A 287 14.58 -4.80 -3.91
C ILE A 287 14.29 -6.05 -3.08
N ARG A 288 14.40 -5.96 -1.76
CA ARG A 288 13.94 -6.98 -0.83
C ARG A 288 12.87 -6.40 0.07
N VAL A 289 11.73 -7.06 0.12
CA VAL A 289 10.62 -6.70 1.02
C VAL A 289 10.49 -7.76 2.09
N THR A 290 10.25 -7.34 3.33
CA THR A 290 9.97 -8.25 4.46
C THR A 290 8.64 -7.88 5.07
N ASP A 291 7.74 -8.84 5.24
CA ASP A 291 6.48 -8.62 5.95
C ASP A 291 6.65 -8.73 7.47
N ILE A 292 5.59 -8.44 8.22
CA ILE A 292 5.60 -8.54 9.69
C ILE A 292 5.68 -9.98 10.22
N TYR A 293 5.46 -11.00 9.37
CA TYR A 293 5.63 -12.42 9.72
C TYR A 293 7.08 -12.90 9.51
N GLY A 294 7.91 -12.06 8.90
CA GLY A 294 9.33 -12.29 8.68
C GLY A 294 9.65 -12.95 7.34
N GLU A 295 8.65 -13.16 6.48
CA GLU A 295 8.89 -13.65 5.12
C GLU A 295 9.60 -12.58 4.30
N GLN A 296 10.61 -13.00 3.53
CA GLN A 296 11.40 -12.12 2.68
C GLN A 296 11.21 -12.51 1.22
N LEU A 297 10.83 -11.53 0.40
CA LEU A 297 10.76 -11.68 -1.05
C LEU A 297 11.81 -10.78 -1.70
N THR A 298 12.57 -11.35 -2.64
CA THR A 298 13.53 -10.60 -3.46
C THR A 298 12.90 -10.32 -4.82
N LEU A 299 12.76 -9.04 -5.15
CA LEU A 299 12.17 -8.51 -6.36
C LEU A 299 13.33 -8.06 -7.27
N ASN A 300 13.44 -8.68 -8.43
CA ASN A 300 14.49 -8.38 -9.42
C ASN A 300 13.88 -7.75 -10.67
N GLY A 301 14.67 -6.97 -11.41
CA GLY A 301 14.27 -6.45 -12.72
C GLY A 301 13.20 -5.34 -12.68
N VAL A 302 12.95 -4.73 -11.53
CA VAL A 302 12.05 -3.58 -11.42
C VAL A 302 12.77 -2.35 -11.96
N ALA A 303 12.37 -1.88 -13.14
CA ALA A 303 12.99 -0.72 -13.76
C ALA A 303 12.71 0.55 -12.96
N LEU A 304 13.66 1.47 -12.95
CA LEU A 304 13.50 2.80 -12.36
C LEU A 304 12.57 3.66 -13.24
N ARG A 305 11.26 3.48 -13.08
CA ARG A 305 10.20 4.19 -13.82
C ARG A 305 9.32 4.97 -12.84
N PRO A 306 9.51 6.30 -12.74
CA PRO A 306 8.70 7.12 -11.84
C PRO A 306 7.21 7.05 -12.18
N ASN A 307 6.39 6.99 -11.14
CA ASN A 307 4.92 7.01 -11.19
C ASN A 307 4.25 5.84 -11.95
N VAL A 308 4.97 4.73 -12.15
CA VAL A 308 4.40 3.52 -12.77
C VAL A 308 4.41 2.38 -11.74
N ALA A 309 3.24 1.80 -11.47
CA ALA A 309 3.13 0.57 -10.69
C ALA A 309 3.55 -0.63 -11.56
N GLN A 310 4.63 -1.31 -11.16
CA GLN A 310 5.22 -2.41 -11.91
C GLN A 310 4.94 -3.73 -11.18
N PRO A 311 4.16 -4.65 -11.76
CA PRO A 311 3.84 -5.92 -11.13
C PRO A 311 5.09 -6.80 -11.04
N THR A 312 5.21 -7.54 -9.93
CA THR A 312 6.39 -8.39 -9.67
C THR A 312 6.12 -9.88 -9.82
N GLY A 313 4.84 -10.27 -9.94
CA GLY A 313 4.44 -11.68 -10.05
C GLY A 313 4.54 -12.49 -8.75
N VAL A 314 4.95 -11.87 -7.64
CA VAL A 314 5.11 -12.55 -6.34
C VAL A 314 4.20 -11.95 -5.27
N GLN A 315 3.92 -12.74 -4.24
CA GLN A 315 3.08 -12.35 -3.11
C GLN A 315 3.53 -13.12 -1.86
N PHE A 316 3.35 -12.52 -0.68
CA PHE A 316 3.63 -13.20 0.58
C PHE A 316 2.71 -14.40 0.80
N ALA A 317 3.16 -15.33 1.63
CA ALA A 317 2.39 -16.41 2.19
C ALA A 317 1.19 -15.87 2.96
N ARG A 318 0.14 -16.69 2.99
CA ARG A 318 -1.07 -16.41 3.76
C ARG A 318 -0.87 -16.85 5.21
N HIS A 319 -1.42 -16.09 6.15
CA HIS A 319 -1.42 -16.38 7.58
C HIS A 319 -2.83 -16.38 8.19
#